data_AF-A0A9P0MJG3-F1
#
_entry.id   AF-A0A9P0MJG3-F1
#
_cell.length_a   1.000
_cell.length_b   1.000
_cell.length_c   1.000
_cell.angle_alpha   90.00
_cell.angle_beta   90.00
_cell.angle_gamma   90.00
#
_symmetry.space_group_name_H-M   'P 1'
#
loop_
_entity.id
_entity.type
_entity.pdbx_description
1 polymer ?
#
loop_
_entity_poly.entity_id
_entity_poly.type
_entity_poly.pdbx_seq_one_letter_code
_entity_poly.pdbx_strand_id
1 'polypeptide(L)' 'MKKNEQGKTSWICNRYFHPNSREGRCKVKITTSGKVAMVSGTHNHFPVLRARTNMRSQNVRIIYES' A
#
# COMPACT_ATOMS: atom_id res chain seq x y z
N MET A 1 -10.14 16.27 11.52
CA MET A 1 -9.57 15.96 10.20
C MET A 1 -8.05 15.99 10.32
N LYS A 2 -7.34 14.88 10.04
CA LYS A 2 -5.87 14.85 10.18
C LYS A 2 -5.24 15.69 9.07
N LYS A 3 -4.31 16.58 9.45
CA LYS A 3 -3.53 17.42 8.53
C LYS A 3 -2.89 16.53 7.47
N ASN A 4 -3.24 16.75 6.20
CA ASN A 4 -2.47 16.24 5.08
C ASN A 4 -1.09 16.89 5.20
N GLU A 5 -0.10 16.14 5.69
CA GLU A 5 1.30 16.53 5.57
C GLU A 5 1.57 16.73 4.08
N GLN A 6 1.79 17.98 3.68
CA GLN A 6 1.95 18.36 2.29
C GLN A 6 3.03 17.48 1.65
N GLY A 7 2.70 16.80 0.55
CA GLY A 7 3.62 15.90 -0.16
C GLY A 7 3.65 14.43 0.34
N LYS A 8 2.73 14.03 1.22
CA LYS A 8 2.52 12.62 1.58
C LYS A 8 1.16 12.12 1.08
N THR A 9 1.15 10.91 0.53
CA THR A 9 -0.08 10.21 0.16
C THR A 9 -0.14 8.88 0.88
N SER A 10 -1.23 8.63 1.60
CA SER A 10 -1.46 7.37 2.30
C SER A 10 -2.37 6.47 1.48
N TRP A 11 -1.95 5.23 1.35
CA TRP A 11 -2.62 4.15 0.65
C TRP A 11 -2.93 3.05 1.64
N ILE A 12 -4.06 2.38 1.45
CA ILE A 12 -4.45 1.22 2.24
C ILE A 12 -4.68 0.05 1.29
N CYS A 13 -4.36 -1.16 1.74
CA CYS A 13 -4.61 -2.35 0.95
C CYS A 13 -6.09 -2.47 0.56
N ASN A 14 -6.37 -2.80 -0.71
CA ASN A 14 -7.75 -2.98 -1.20
C ASN A 14 -8.53 -4.06 -0.42
N ARG A 15 -7.85 -5.12 0.06
CA ARG A 15 -8.47 -6.18 0.89
C ARG A 15 -8.86 -5.70 2.30
N TYR A 16 -8.56 -4.45 2.66
CA TYR A 16 -9.14 -3.83 3.85
C TYR A 16 -10.66 -3.67 3.72
N PHE A 17 -11.11 -3.16 2.57
CA PHE A 17 -12.53 -2.90 2.28
C PHE A 17 -13.24 -4.13 1.68
N HIS A 18 -12.48 -4.98 0.98
CA HIS A 18 -12.97 -6.22 0.38
C HIS A 18 -12.23 -7.43 0.97
N PRO A 19 -12.45 -7.77 2.26
CA PRO A 19 -11.83 -8.91 2.88
C PRO A 19 -12.38 -10.20 2.28
N ASN A 20 -11.51 -11.19 2.07
CA ASN A 20 -11.95 -12.56 1.89
C ASN A 20 -12.37 -13.13 3.24
N SER A 21 -13.43 -13.95 3.28
CA SER A 21 -13.99 -14.54 4.50
C SER A 21 -12.97 -15.32 5.34
N ARG A 22 -11.91 -15.86 4.71
CA ARG A 22 -10.88 -16.68 5.39
C ARG A 22 -9.74 -15.89 6.03
N GLU A 23 -9.37 -14.73 5.49
CA GLU A 23 -8.15 -13.99 5.88
C GLU A 23 -8.47 -12.77 6.75
N GLY A 24 -9.71 -12.26 6.68
CA GLY A 24 -10.11 -11.01 7.33
C GLY A 24 -9.55 -9.76 6.63
N ARG A 25 -9.71 -8.60 7.27
CA ARG A 25 -9.29 -7.30 6.70
C ARG A 25 -7.77 -7.17 6.73
N CYS A 26 -7.18 -6.91 5.56
CA CYS A 26 -5.76 -6.59 5.46
C CYS A 26 -5.49 -5.15 5.93
N LYS A 27 -4.69 -4.98 6.99
CA LYS A 27 -4.47 -3.67 7.63
C LYS A 27 -3.21 -2.94 7.15
N VAL A 28 -2.53 -3.46 6.13
CA VAL A 28 -1.31 -2.85 5.57
C VAL A 28 -1.61 -1.45 5.04
N LYS A 29 -0.72 -0.51 5.37
CA LYS A 29 -0.74 0.86 4.90
C LYS A 29 0.58 1.18 4.21
N ILE A 30 0.53 1.99 3.17
CA ILE A 30 1.71 2.51 2.49
C ILE A 30 1.62 4.02 2.49
N THR A 31 2.66 4.70 2.95
CA THR A 31 2.77 6.16 2.82
C THR A 31 3.83 6.47 1.79
N THR A 32 3.44 7.13 0.71
CA THR A 32 4.36 7.58 -0.34
C THR A 32 4.69 9.05 -0.17
N SER A 33 5.96 9.41 -0.31
CA SER A 33 6.43 10.79 -0.34
C SER A 33 7.66 10.91 -1.23
N GLY A 34 7.56 11.71 -2.29
CA GLY A 34 8.61 11.80 -3.31
C GLY A 34 8.93 10.42 -3.91
N LYS A 35 10.20 9.99 -3.81
CA LYS A 35 10.68 8.67 -4.28
C LYS A 35 10.75 7.61 -3.18
N VAL A 36 10.00 7.78 -2.09
CA VAL A 36 9.99 6.87 -0.95
C VAL A 36 8.60 6.29 -0.74
N ALA A 37 8.54 4.98 -0.50
CA ALA A 37 7.34 4.27 -0.06
C ALA A 37 7.62 3.61 1.30
N MET A 38 6.94 4.08 2.33
CA MET A 38 6.98 3.52 3.67
C MET A 38 5.85 2.51 3.82
N VAL A 39 6.18 1.25 4.08
CA VAL A 39 5.23 0.14 4.25
C VAL A 39 5.09 -0.14 5.75
N SER A 40 3.85 -0.08 6.24
CA SER A 40 3.51 -0.34 7.63
C SER A 40 2.65 -1.60 7.74
N GLY A 41 3.17 -2.62 8.42
CA GLY A 41 2.54 -3.92 8.62
C GLY A 41 2.80 -4.95 7.51
N THR A 42 2.24 -6.15 7.69
CA THR A 42 2.41 -7.29 6.78
C THR A 42 1.09 -7.73 6.16
N HIS A 43 1.11 -8.06 4.86
CA HIS A 43 -0.07 -8.58 4.18
C HIS A 43 -0.43 -9.97 4.72
N ASN A 44 -1.71 -10.19 5.01
CA ASN A 44 -2.27 -11.48 5.43
C ASN A 44 -2.79 -12.32 4.25
N HIS A 45 -2.37 -11.98 3.03
CA HIS A 45 -2.84 -12.63 1.82
C HIS A 45 -1.77 -12.62 0.73
N PHE A 46 -1.88 -13.56 -0.20
CA PHE A 46 -1.02 -13.58 -1.37
C PHE A 46 -1.34 -12.45 -2.36
N PRO A 47 -0.35 -11.92 -3.09
CA PRO A 47 -0.57 -10.96 -4.15
C PRO A 47 -1.33 -11.62 -5.31
N VAL A 48 -2.26 -10.88 -5.92
CA VAL A 48 -2.93 -11.28 -7.15
C VAL A 48 -2.26 -10.54 -8.30
N LEU A 49 -1.41 -11.25 -9.05
CA LEU A 49 -0.71 -10.69 -10.19
C LEU A 49 -1.70 -10.55 -11.36
N ARG A 50 -1.93 -9.31 -11.80
CA ARG A 50 -2.65 -9.02 -13.05
C ARG A 50 -1.70 -8.31 -13.99
N ALA A 51 -1.57 -8.80 -15.22
CA ALA A 51 -0.84 -8.10 -16.25
C ALA A 51 -1.53 -6.74 -16.49
N ARG A 52 -0.77 -5.66 -16.31
CA ARG A 52 -1.23 -4.31 -16.66
C ARG A 52 -0.32 -3.81 -17.78
N THR A 53 -0.89 -3.53 -18.94
CA THR A 53 -0.18 -2.89 -20.05
C THR A 53 -0.10 -1.38 -19.80
N ASN A 54 0.93 -0.72 -20.35
CA ASN A 54 1.07 0.75 -20.35
C ASN A 54 1.11 1.44 -18.97
N MET A 55 1.61 0.76 -17.92
CA MET A 55 1.81 1.42 -16.64
C MET A 55 2.99 2.39 -16.65
N ARG A 56 2.75 3.65 -16.26
CA ARG A 56 3.82 4.56 -15.86
C ARG A 56 4.41 4.06 -14.55
N SER A 57 5.70 3.75 -14.55
CA SER A 57 6.43 3.29 -13.37
C SER A 57 7.54 4.27 -13.00
N GLN A 58 7.97 4.25 -11.75
CA GLN A 58 9.08 5.04 -11.24
C GLN A 58 9.87 4.20 -10.23
N ASN A 59 11.20 4.32 -10.25
CA ASN A 59 12.05 3.70 -9.24
C ASN A 59 11.88 4.42 -7.91
N VAL A 60 11.53 3.68 -6.86
CA VAL A 60 11.30 4.20 -5.50
C VAL A 60 12.07 3.38 -4.48
N ARG A 61 12.45 4.01 -3.37
CA ARG A 61 13.02 3.33 -2.20
C ARG A 61 11.89 2.82 -1.31
N ILE A 62 11.86 1.53 -1.03
CA ILE A 62 10.90 0.90 -0.13
C ILE A 62 11.54 0.80 1.26
N ILE A 63 10.81 1.24 2.29
CA ILE A 63 11.19 1.14 3.70
C ILE A 63 10.08 0.41 4.43
N TYR A 64 10.41 -0.67 5.16
CA TYR A 64 9.45 -1.42 5.97
C TYR A 64 9.57 -0.96 7.43
N GLU A 65 8.47 -0.47 7.99
CA GLU A 65 8.36 -0.20 9.42
C GLU A 65 8.10 -1.51 10.16
N SER A 66 8.96 -1.83 11.14
CA SER A 66 8.87 -3.03 11.99
C SER A 66 7.80 -2.88 13.06
#